data_AF-A0AAI9GDI0-F1
#
_entry.id   AF-A0AAI9GDI0-F1
#
_cell.length_a   1.000
_cell.length_b   1.000
_cell.length_c   1.000
_cell.angle_alpha   90.00
_cell.angle_beta   90.00
_cell.angle_gamma   90.00
#
_symmetry.space_group_name_H-M   'P 1'
#
loop_
_entity.id
_entity.type
_entity.pdbx_description
1 polymer ?
#
loop_
_entity_poly.entity_id
_entity_poly.type
_entity_poly.pdbx_seq_one_letter_code
_entity_poly.pdbx_strand_id
1 'polypeptide(L)'
;MPEQLIKFPISEWIVRSGHFKTDLSSEAYCICYQYNIDSNGYGPYDFLTEKSKGLLSSLFTNLMCFNKEGQSLDACSAISRNGLYFYGNNNEQVNKQLEEYRKMLLKNKLRTNKGLPEEILPDKPELLNLYDDYGGVDVSVINSLIKEGYQFLFYWFFTPVAGGSVIVFDGNIWDKAVEYCKENGIGFQEFDSVDNLKEW
;
A
#
# COMPACT_ATOMS: atom_id res chain seq x y z
N MET A 1 24.73 9.85 -7.85
CA MET A 1 25.11 8.45 -7.53
C MET A 1 24.14 7.54 -8.27
N PRO A 2 24.52 6.30 -8.61
CA PRO A 2 23.61 5.40 -9.30
C PRO A 2 22.41 5.05 -8.41
N GLU A 3 21.24 5.00 -9.02
CA GLU A 3 19.96 4.67 -8.38
C GLU A 3 19.20 3.73 -9.34
N GLN A 4 18.44 2.79 -8.79
CA GLN A 4 17.63 1.88 -9.60
C GLN A 4 16.31 1.51 -8.94
N LEU A 5 15.30 1.30 -9.78
CA LEU A 5 14.02 0.69 -9.42
C LEU A 5 14.07 -0.81 -9.68
N ILE A 6 13.59 -1.61 -8.73
CA ILE A 6 13.64 -3.06 -8.83
C ILE A 6 12.24 -3.65 -8.68
N LYS A 7 11.87 -4.56 -9.57
CA LYS A 7 10.64 -5.35 -9.50
C LYS A 7 10.96 -6.81 -9.18
N PHE A 8 10.14 -7.43 -8.34
CA PHE A 8 10.24 -8.84 -7.99
C PHE A 8 8.87 -9.41 -7.58
N PRO A 9 8.64 -10.73 -7.72
CA PRO A 9 7.38 -11.35 -7.35
C PRO A 9 7.19 -11.42 -5.82
N ILE A 10 5.94 -11.59 -5.40
CA ILE A 10 5.61 -11.88 -4.00
C ILE A 10 6.13 -13.28 -3.63
N SER A 11 6.97 -13.35 -2.60
CA SER A 11 7.47 -14.60 -2.02
C SER A 11 6.72 -14.95 -0.73
N GLU A 12 6.82 -16.22 -0.30
CA GLU A 12 6.23 -16.67 0.97
C GLU A 12 6.74 -15.85 2.17
N TRP A 13 8.01 -15.44 2.15
CA TRP A 13 8.58 -14.59 3.19
C TRP A 13 7.93 -13.20 3.23
N ILE A 14 7.56 -12.62 2.08
CA ILE A 14 6.84 -11.33 2.01
C ILE A 14 5.43 -11.48 2.58
N VAL A 15 4.73 -12.56 2.23
CA VAL A 15 3.40 -12.89 2.76
C VAL A 15 3.45 -12.96 4.28
N ARG A 16 4.42 -13.70 4.83
CA ARG A 16 4.60 -13.84 6.28
C ARG A 16 5.01 -12.54 6.97
N SER A 17 5.97 -11.80 6.40
CA SER A 17 6.51 -10.57 6.98
C SER A 17 5.52 -9.40 6.91
N GLY A 18 4.66 -9.38 5.89
CA GLY A 18 3.53 -8.46 5.77
C GLY A 18 2.29 -8.90 6.56
N HIS A 19 2.38 -10.01 7.29
CA HIS A 19 1.27 -10.60 8.04
C HIS A 19 0.01 -10.89 7.21
N PHE A 20 0.16 -11.19 5.93
CA PHE A 20 -0.95 -11.60 5.08
C PHE A 20 -1.40 -13.00 5.48
N LYS A 21 -2.71 -13.18 5.71
CA LYS A 21 -3.27 -14.45 6.22
C LYS A 21 -3.18 -15.61 5.24
N THR A 22 -3.15 -15.30 3.95
CA THR A 22 -3.03 -16.25 2.84
C THR A 22 -2.17 -15.64 1.76
N ASP A 23 -1.90 -16.41 0.71
CA ASP A 23 -1.20 -15.90 -0.47
C ASP A 23 -1.99 -14.78 -1.15
N LEU A 24 -1.28 -13.78 -1.66
CA LEU A 24 -1.84 -12.70 -2.46
C LEU A 24 -2.14 -13.17 -3.89
N SER A 25 -2.91 -12.37 -4.65
CA SER A 25 -3.15 -12.61 -6.07
C SER A 25 -1.84 -12.83 -6.84
N SER A 26 -1.84 -13.74 -7.81
CA SER A 26 -0.68 -14.00 -8.69
C SER A 26 -0.28 -12.79 -9.53
N GLU A 27 -1.16 -11.80 -9.67
CA GLU A 27 -0.90 -10.54 -10.37
C GLU A 27 -0.16 -9.53 -9.49
N ALA A 28 -0.07 -9.78 -8.18
CA ALA A 28 0.62 -8.90 -7.26
C ALA A 28 2.15 -9.02 -7.42
N TYR A 29 2.83 -7.88 -7.34
CA TYR A 29 4.29 -7.81 -7.34
C TYR A 29 4.79 -6.68 -6.46
N CYS A 30 6.07 -6.75 -6.10
CA CYS A 30 6.74 -5.71 -5.35
C CYS A 30 7.60 -4.83 -6.25
N ILE A 31 7.69 -3.57 -5.87
CA ILE A 31 8.73 -2.66 -6.33
C ILE A 31 9.49 -2.09 -5.13
N CYS A 32 10.81 -2.09 -5.20
CA CYS A 32 11.67 -1.38 -4.24
C CYS A 32 12.67 -0.49 -4.96
N TYR A 33 13.23 0.48 -4.23
CA TYR A 33 14.16 1.44 -4.79
C TYR A 33 15.52 1.32 -4.10
N GLN A 34 16.58 1.21 -4.88
CA GLN A 34 17.95 1.15 -4.37
C GLN A 34 18.70 2.41 -4.79
N TYR A 35 19.41 3.04 -3.86
CA TYR A 35 20.16 4.28 -4.11
C TYR A 35 21.57 4.21 -3.56
N ASN A 36 22.42 5.17 -3.96
CA ASN A 36 23.85 5.22 -3.58
C ASN A 36 24.60 3.91 -3.88
N ILE A 37 24.30 3.31 -5.03
CA ILE A 37 24.81 2.00 -5.40
C ILE A 37 26.31 2.08 -5.67
N ASP A 38 27.09 1.26 -4.98
CA ASP A 38 28.53 1.16 -5.14
C ASP A 38 28.94 0.31 -6.36
N SER A 39 30.25 0.21 -6.62
CA SER A 39 30.77 -0.59 -7.74
C SER A 39 30.52 -2.10 -7.60
N ASN A 40 30.17 -2.56 -6.40
CA ASN A 40 29.84 -3.93 -6.10
C ASN A 40 28.31 -4.17 -6.15
N GLY A 41 27.49 -3.15 -6.41
CA GLY A 41 26.03 -3.26 -6.48
C GLY A 41 25.34 -3.21 -5.12
N TYR A 42 26.01 -2.77 -4.05
CA TYR A 42 25.40 -2.57 -2.74
C TYR A 42 24.92 -1.14 -2.57
N GLY A 43 23.82 -0.98 -1.85
CA GLY A 43 23.25 0.31 -1.51
C GLY A 43 21.93 0.14 -0.75
N PRO A 44 21.52 1.16 0.02
CA PRO A 44 20.27 1.15 0.77
C PRO A 44 19.03 0.99 -0.10
N TYR A 45 18.03 0.31 0.46
CA TYR A 45 16.72 0.10 -0.12
C TYR A 45 15.68 0.97 0.57
N ASP A 46 15.27 2.06 -0.08
CA ASP A 46 14.16 2.92 0.35
C ASP A 46 13.84 4.01 -0.70
N PHE A 47 12.69 4.65 -0.57
CA PHE A 47 12.24 5.75 -1.43
C PHE A 47 12.56 7.14 -0.81
N LEU A 48 13.83 7.34 -0.43
CA LEU A 48 14.25 8.55 0.32
C LEU A 48 14.88 9.64 -0.54
N THR A 49 15.29 9.32 -1.77
CA THR A 49 15.90 10.28 -2.70
C THR A 49 14.86 11.18 -3.35
N GLU A 50 15.27 12.35 -3.86
CA GLU A 50 14.34 13.24 -4.58
C GLU A 50 13.77 12.57 -5.84
N LYS A 51 14.58 11.74 -6.53
CA LYS A 51 14.13 10.96 -7.69
C LYS A 51 13.08 9.91 -7.32
N SER A 52 13.29 9.17 -6.23
CA SER A 52 12.34 8.14 -5.78
C SER A 52 11.05 8.74 -5.23
N LYS A 53 11.10 9.87 -4.51
CA LYS A 53 9.91 10.63 -4.12
C LYS A 53 9.14 11.15 -5.33
N GLY A 54 9.86 11.66 -6.33
CA GLY A 54 9.29 12.11 -7.60
C GLY A 54 8.60 10.97 -8.35
N LEU A 55 9.22 9.78 -8.40
CA LEU A 55 8.63 8.57 -8.96
C LEU A 55 7.32 8.21 -8.24
N LEU A 56 7.33 8.10 -6.91
CA LEU A 56 6.13 7.76 -6.14
C LEU A 56 5.00 8.78 -6.36
N SER A 57 5.34 10.06 -6.38
CA SER A 57 4.37 11.14 -6.61
C SER A 57 3.79 11.13 -8.03
N SER A 58 4.58 10.70 -9.02
CA SER A 58 4.13 10.52 -10.40
C SER A 58 3.23 9.30 -10.58
N LEU A 59 3.48 8.22 -9.84
CA LEU A 59 2.71 6.99 -9.93
C LEU A 59 1.40 7.06 -9.13
N PHE A 60 1.44 7.68 -7.95
CA PHE A 60 0.37 7.61 -6.96
C PHE A 60 -0.09 9.02 -6.59
N THR A 61 -1.01 9.57 -7.39
CA THR A 61 -1.62 10.87 -7.15
C THR A 61 -2.74 10.78 -6.10
N ASN A 62 -3.10 11.89 -5.46
CA ASN A 62 -4.20 11.97 -4.48
C ASN A 62 -4.12 10.92 -3.34
N LEU A 63 -2.91 10.63 -2.89
CA LEU A 63 -2.63 9.56 -1.94
C LEU A 63 -3.39 9.73 -0.60
N MET A 64 -4.04 8.67 -0.14
CA MET A 64 -4.67 8.59 1.18
C MET A 64 -4.30 7.30 1.90
N CYS A 65 -3.90 7.41 3.16
CA CYS A 65 -3.54 6.27 4.00
C CYS A 65 -4.76 5.77 4.77
N PHE A 66 -4.98 4.46 4.78
CA PHE A 66 -6.04 3.88 5.60
C PHE A 66 -5.67 3.87 7.09
N ASN A 67 -6.51 4.52 7.90
CA ASN A 67 -6.38 4.59 9.34
C ASN A 67 -7.46 3.72 10.00
N LYS A 68 -7.06 2.53 10.47
CA LYS A 68 -7.97 1.58 11.13
C LYS A 68 -8.61 2.18 12.39
N GLU A 69 -7.84 2.88 13.21
CA GLU A 69 -8.30 3.45 14.47
C GLU A 69 -9.28 4.61 14.23
N GLY A 70 -8.95 5.49 13.28
CA GLY A 70 -9.81 6.61 12.86
C GLY A 70 -11.01 6.20 12.02
N GLN A 71 -11.01 4.96 11.51
CA GLN A 71 -11.95 4.44 10.51
C GLN A 71 -12.08 5.42 9.34
N SER A 72 -10.95 5.86 8.80
CA SER A 72 -10.87 6.92 7.78
C SER A 72 -9.78 6.67 6.75
N LEU A 73 -9.89 7.36 5.63
CA LEU A 73 -8.76 7.61 4.73
C LEU A 73 -8.21 8.99 5.04
N ASP A 74 -6.95 9.02 5.49
CA ASP A 74 -6.26 10.26 5.84
C ASP A 74 -5.38 10.69 4.67
N ALA A 75 -5.61 11.89 4.13
CA ALA A 75 -4.79 12.43 3.05
C ALA A 75 -3.32 12.54 3.48
N CYS A 76 -2.41 12.10 2.60
CA CYS A 76 -0.98 12.15 2.88
C CYS A 76 -0.19 12.57 1.63
N SER A 77 0.89 13.31 1.83
CA SER A 77 1.77 13.78 0.74
C SER A 77 2.79 12.75 0.30
N ALA A 78 3.03 11.71 1.10
CA ALA A 78 4.02 10.68 0.84
C ALA A 78 3.64 9.36 1.51
N ILE A 79 4.18 8.27 0.96
CA ILE A 79 4.20 6.94 1.58
C ILE A 79 5.27 6.97 2.68
N SER A 80 4.91 6.65 3.92
CA SER A 80 5.79 6.89 5.08
C SER A 80 5.71 5.85 6.19
N ARG A 81 4.70 4.98 6.17
CA ARG A 81 4.49 3.94 7.19
C ARG A 81 3.89 2.70 6.57
N ASN A 82 4.12 1.56 7.20
CA ASN A 82 3.53 0.30 6.75
C ASN A 82 2.00 0.40 6.72
N GLY A 83 1.40 -0.15 5.66
CA GLY A 83 -0.04 -0.29 5.54
C GLY A 83 -0.58 -0.02 4.14
N LEU A 84 -1.91 0.04 4.08
CA LEU A 84 -2.69 0.25 2.87
C LEU A 84 -2.82 1.75 2.54
N TYR A 85 -2.58 2.07 1.28
CA TYR A 85 -2.79 3.38 0.70
C TYR A 85 -3.69 3.28 -0.52
N PHE A 86 -4.59 4.25 -0.66
CA PHE A 86 -5.39 4.46 -1.86
C PHE A 86 -4.83 5.64 -2.66
N TYR A 87 -4.97 5.62 -3.97
CA TYR A 87 -4.51 6.67 -4.86
C TYR A 87 -5.51 6.91 -6.01
N GLY A 88 -5.41 8.06 -6.67
CA GLY A 88 -6.29 8.46 -7.75
C GLY A 88 -7.61 9.05 -7.24
N ASN A 89 -8.60 9.12 -8.14
CA ASN A 89 -9.80 9.93 -7.95
C ASN A 89 -10.92 9.18 -7.21
N ASN A 90 -10.83 7.86 -7.07
CA ASN A 90 -11.88 7.05 -6.44
C ASN A 90 -11.80 7.07 -4.90
N ASN A 91 -10.79 7.71 -4.32
CA ASN A 91 -10.56 7.78 -2.87
C ASN A 91 -11.72 8.42 -2.11
N GLU A 92 -12.38 9.40 -2.72
CA GLU A 92 -13.53 10.08 -2.12
C GLU A 92 -14.71 9.14 -1.86
N GLN A 93 -14.94 8.18 -2.76
CA GLN A 93 -16.03 7.20 -2.61
C GLN A 93 -15.79 6.30 -1.39
N VAL A 94 -14.57 5.77 -1.25
CA VAL A 94 -14.20 4.92 -0.10
C VAL A 94 -14.31 5.72 1.19
N ASN A 95 -13.78 6.94 1.22
CA ASN A 95 -13.81 7.77 2.43
C ASN A 95 -15.24 8.15 2.83
N LYS A 96 -16.13 8.40 1.85
CA LYS A 96 -17.55 8.67 2.11
C LYS A 96 -18.26 7.50 2.78
N GLN A 97 -18.03 6.26 2.31
CA GLN A 97 -18.61 5.07 2.94
C GLN A 97 -18.17 4.91 4.40
N LEU A 98 -16.88 5.10 4.67
CA LEU A 98 -16.33 5.09 6.03
C LEU A 98 -16.95 6.18 6.91
N GLU A 99 -17.07 7.40 6.38
CA GLU A 99 -17.62 8.54 7.10
C GLU A 99 -19.10 8.35 7.45
N GLU A 100 -19.91 7.85 6.52
CA GLU A 100 -21.33 7.55 6.73
C GLU A 100 -21.53 6.50 7.82
N TYR A 101 -20.75 5.42 7.78
CA TYR A 101 -20.76 4.38 8.81
C TYR A 101 -20.40 4.95 10.19
N ARG A 102 -19.31 5.73 10.27
CA ARG A 102 -18.86 6.38 11.53
C ARG A 102 -19.90 7.36 12.08
N LYS A 103 -20.54 8.17 11.22
CA LYS A 103 -21.61 9.10 11.63
C LYS A 103 -22.78 8.35 12.25
N MET A 104 -23.17 7.22 11.67
CA MET A 104 -24.26 6.39 12.21
C MET A 104 -23.89 5.75 13.55
N LEU A 105 -22.67 5.25 13.72
CA LEU A 105 -22.18 4.77 15.01
C LEU A 105 -22.24 5.85 16.10
N LEU A 106 -21.75 7.06 15.79
CA LEU A 106 -21.78 8.18 16.72
C LEU A 106 -23.22 8.59 17.06
N LYS A 107 -24.11 8.63 16.06
CA LYS A 107 -25.53 8.92 16.24
C LYS A 107 -26.19 7.92 17.19
N ASN A 108 -25.97 6.62 16.99
CA ASN A 108 -26.51 5.58 17.87
C ASN A 108 -25.96 5.70 19.29
N LYS A 109 -24.64 5.90 19.46
CA LYS A 109 -24.04 6.15 20.78
C LYS A 109 -24.72 7.32 21.52
N LEU A 110 -24.98 8.43 20.81
CA LEU A 110 -25.67 9.59 21.38
C LEU A 110 -27.14 9.32 21.72
N ARG A 111 -27.83 8.49 20.92
CA ARG A 111 -29.22 8.08 21.18
C ARG A 111 -29.31 7.18 22.41
N THR A 112 -28.44 6.17 22.51
CA THR A 112 -28.37 5.25 23.65
C THR A 112 -28.07 5.99 24.95
N ASN A 113 -27.13 6.95 24.94
CA ASN A 113 -26.84 7.81 26.09
C ASN A 113 -28.05 8.67 26.54
N LYS A 114 -29.02 8.91 25.64
CA LYS A 114 -30.28 9.63 25.93
C LYS A 114 -31.46 8.69 26.22
N GLY A 115 -31.24 7.38 26.31
CA GLY A 115 -32.29 6.37 26.48
C GLY A 115 -33.20 6.20 25.27
N LEU A 116 -32.78 6.68 24.09
CA LEU A 116 -33.52 6.50 22.84
C LEU A 116 -33.11 5.19 22.16
N PRO A 117 -34.02 4.52 21.44
CA PRO A 117 -33.68 3.32 20.68
C PRO A 117 -32.68 3.63 19.57
N GLU A 118 -31.77 2.70 19.34
CA GLU A 118 -30.79 2.76 18.25
C GLU A 118 -31.48 2.69 16.89
N GLU A 119 -30.90 3.35 15.89
CA GLU A 119 -31.29 3.18 14.50
C GLU A 119 -30.53 2.01 13.88
N ILE A 120 -31.09 1.42 12.83
CA ILE A 120 -30.43 0.33 12.10
C ILE A 120 -29.13 0.87 11.50
N LEU A 121 -28.01 0.20 11.78
CA LEU A 121 -26.72 0.53 11.20
C LEU A 121 -26.68 0.11 9.73
N PRO A 122 -26.01 0.89 8.86
CA PRO A 122 -25.66 0.41 7.54
C PRO A 122 -24.68 -0.76 7.65
N ASP A 123 -24.55 -1.53 6.57
CA ASP A 123 -23.56 -2.60 6.49
C ASP A 123 -22.17 -2.04 6.77
N LYS A 124 -21.40 -2.78 7.58
CA LYS A 124 -20.03 -2.41 7.94
C LYS A 124 -19.18 -2.38 6.66
N PRO A 125 -18.50 -1.27 6.34
CA PRO A 125 -17.58 -1.24 5.20
C PRO A 125 -16.54 -2.36 5.31
N GLU A 126 -16.37 -3.13 4.23
CA GLU A 126 -15.50 -4.31 4.20
C GLU A 126 -14.05 -3.95 4.55
N LEU A 127 -13.60 -2.76 4.15
CA LEU A 127 -12.29 -2.20 4.47
C LEU A 127 -11.99 -2.18 5.99
N LEU A 128 -13.02 -2.04 6.84
CA LEU A 128 -12.86 -2.08 8.30
C LEU A 128 -12.57 -3.50 8.84
N ASN A 129 -12.60 -4.52 7.98
CA ASN A 129 -12.18 -5.88 8.30
C ASN A 129 -10.77 -6.20 7.78
N LEU A 130 -10.08 -5.25 7.13
CA LEU A 130 -8.78 -5.49 6.51
C LEU A 130 -7.73 -6.01 7.49
N TYR A 131 -7.64 -5.40 8.66
CA TYR A 131 -6.70 -5.83 9.70
C TYR A 131 -7.48 -6.51 10.81
N ASP A 132 -7.04 -7.70 11.23
CA ASP A 132 -7.52 -8.29 12.48
C ASP A 132 -6.92 -7.61 13.72
N ASP A 133 -7.34 -8.08 14.89
CA ASP A 133 -6.92 -7.52 16.18
C ASP A 133 -5.43 -7.78 16.49
N TYR A 134 -4.78 -8.68 15.76
CA TYR A 134 -3.36 -9.02 15.88
C TYR A 134 -2.49 -8.40 14.76
N GLY A 135 -3.10 -7.57 13.89
CA GLY A 135 -2.41 -6.90 12.79
C GLY A 135 -2.29 -7.74 11.51
N GLY A 136 -2.91 -8.92 11.47
CA GLY A 136 -2.98 -9.76 10.27
C GLY A 136 -3.84 -9.14 9.18
N VAL A 137 -3.36 -9.18 7.95
CA VAL A 137 -4.03 -8.62 6.77
C VAL A 137 -4.93 -9.67 6.12
N ASP A 138 -6.22 -9.37 6.04
CA ASP A 138 -7.21 -10.23 5.42
C ASP A 138 -7.21 -10.07 3.90
N VAL A 139 -6.75 -11.11 3.22
CA VAL A 139 -6.62 -11.12 1.75
C VAL A 139 -7.98 -11.16 1.06
N SER A 140 -9.05 -11.61 1.72
CA SER A 140 -10.39 -11.57 1.13
C SER A 140 -10.82 -10.12 0.84
N VAL A 141 -10.52 -9.20 1.76
CA VAL A 141 -10.76 -7.76 1.58
C VAL A 141 -9.94 -7.21 0.42
N ILE A 142 -8.66 -7.60 0.31
CA ILE A 142 -7.81 -7.21 -0.83
C ILE A 142 -8.41 -7.67 -2.16
N ASN A 143 -8.86 -8.93 -2.23
CA ASN A 143 -9.46 -9.48 -3.44
C ASN A 143 -10.77 -8.75 -3.82
N SER A 144 -11.59 -8.40 -2.83
CA SER A 144 -12.78 -7.56 -3.05
C SER A 144 -12.38 -6.18 -3.60
N LEU A 145 -11.34 -5.55 -3.03
CA LEU A 145 -10.88 -4.25 -3.53
C LEU A 145 -10.39 -4.31 -4.99
N ILE A 146 -9.65 -5.37 -5.36
CA ILE A 146 -9.21 -5.61 -6.74
C ILE A 146 -10.42 -5.79 -7.65
N LYS A 147 -11.38 -6.63 -7.24
CA LYS A 147 -12.59 -6.93 -8.03
C LYS A 147 -13.46 -5.70 -8.26
N GLU A 148 -13.54 -4.80 -7.28
CA GLU A 148 -14.26 -3.54 -7.38
C GLU A 148 -13.48 -2.46 -8.16
N GLY A 149 -12.23 -2.74 -8.54
CA GLY A 149 -11.40 -1.83 -9.35
C GLY A 149 -10.87 -0.63 -8.57
N TYR A 150 -10.70 -0.75 -7.25
CA TYR A 150 -10.04 0.31 -6.49
C TYR A 150 -8.55 0.39 -6.82
N GLN A 151 -8.03 1.61 -6.78
CA GLN A 151 -6.63 1.92 -6.97
C GLN A 151 -5.96 2.01 -5.59
N PHE A 152 -5.17 1.00 -5.25
CA PHE A 152 -4.51 0.92 -3.96
C PHE A 152 -3.17 0.18 -4.04
N LEU A 153 -2.36 0.37 -3.01
CA LEU A 153 -1.06 -0.28 -2.81
C LEU A 153 -0.85 -0.60 -1.33
N PHE A 154 -0.01 -1.58 -1.03
CA PHE A 154 0.58 -1.69 0.29
C PHE A 154 1.99 -1.13 0.28
N TYR A 155 2.35 -0.43 1.33
CA TYR A 155 3.74 -0.16 1.64
C TYR A 155 4.16 -1.02 2.82
N TRP A 156 5.33 -1.62 2.71
CA TRP A 156 5.93 -2.37 3.80
C TRP A 156 7.44 -2.22 3.78
N PHE A 157 8.02 -2.06 4.97
CA PHE A 157 9.46 -2.07 5.14
C PHE A 157 9.94 -3.50 5.45
N PHE A 158 10.66 -4.11 4.52
CA PHE A 158 11.21 -5.44 4.64
C PHE A 158 12.70 -5.42 4.98
N THR A 159 13.14 -6.24 5.93
CA THR A 159 14.56 -6.38 6.32
C THR A 159 14.94 -7.84 6.41
N PRO A 160 16.18 -8.23 6.04
CA PRO A 160 17.31 -7.38 5.64
C PRO A 160 17.38 -7.04 4.14
N VAL A 161 16.43 -7.52 3.33
CA VAL A 161 16.39 -7.28 1.86
C VAL A 161 15.17 -6.46 1.47
N ALA A 162 15.26 -5.76 0.34
CA ALA A 162 14.20 -4.96 -0.29
C ALA A 162 13.72 -3.70 0.45
N GLY A 163 14.03 -3.51 1.74
CA GLY A 163 13.78 -2.27 2.47
C GLY A 163 12.37 -1.73 2.29
N GLY A 164 12.24 -0.42 2.08
CA GLY A 164 10.97 0.20 1.70
C GLY A 164 10.46 -0.34 0.37
N SER A 165 9.37 -1.11 0.41
CA SER A 165 8.78 -1.77 -0.76
C SER A 165 7.31 -1.42 -0.91
N VAL A 166 6.89 -1.25 -2.16
CA VAL A 166 5.49 -1.06 -2.54
C VAL A 166 4.99 -2.34 -3.19
N ILE A 167 3.92 -2.91 -2.64
CA ILE A 167 3.18 -4.02 -3.23
C ILE A 167 2.04 -3.44 -4.06
N VAL A 168 2.01 -3.81 -5.34
CA VAL A 168 1.03 -3.33 -6.31
C VAL A 168 0.29 -4.51 -6.94
N PHE A 169 -0.95 -4.23 -7.36
CA PHE A 169 -1.86 -5.21 -7.95
C PHE A 169 -2.26 -4.85 -9.39
N ASP A 170 -1.77 -3.72 -9.91
CA ASP A 170 -2.02 -3.23 -11.27
C ASP A 170 -0.74 -3.37 -12.10
N GLY A 171 -0.78 -4.25 -13.11
CA GLY A 171 0.34 -4.51 -14.01
C GLY A 171 0.83 -3.26 -14.77
N ASN A 172 -0.03 -2.26 -14.97
CA ASN A 172 0.33 -1.04 -15.71
C ASN A 172 1.24 -0.11 -14.90
N ILE A 173 1.37 -0.31 -13.58
CA ILE A 173 2.22 0.54 -12.73
C ILE A 173 3.69 0.38 -13.09
N TRP A 174 4.12 -0.83 -13.46
CA TRP A 174 5.51 -1.09 -13.84
C TRP A 174 5.91 -0.31 -15.08
N ASP A 175 5.08 -0.34 -16.13
CA ASP A 175 5.37 0.35 -17.39
C ASP A 175 5.51 1.86 -17.19
N LYS A 176 4.60 2.46 -16.40
CA LYS A 176 4.67 3.89 -16.02
C LYS A 176 5.94 4.20 -15.20
N ALA A 177 6.31 3.30 -14.30
CA ALA A 177 7.51 3.49 -13.48
C ALA A 177 8.78 3.42 -14.32
N VAL A 178 8.84 2.50 -15.29
CA VAL A 178 9.94 2.37 -16.25
C VAL A 178 10.06 3.61 -17.14
N GLU A 179 8.93 4.17 -17.59
CA GLU A 179 8.91 5.43 -18.36
C GLU A 179 9.51 6.58 -17.55
N TYR A 180 9.04 6.79 -16.31
CA TYR A 180 9.61 7.78 -15.40
C TYR A 180 11.12 7.55 -15.18
N CYS A 181 11.54 6.30 -14.99
CA CYS A 181 12.94 5.96 -14.75
C CYS A 181 13.84 6.33 -15.95
N LYS A 182 13.38 6.07 -17.18
CA LYS A 182 14.11 6.46 -18.40
C LYS A 182 14.29 7.97 -18.49
N GLU A 183 13.25 8.75 -18.22
CA GLU A 183 13.29 10.22 -18.27
C GLU A 183 14.21 10.82 -17.20
N ASN A 184 14.35 10.15 -16.05
CA ASN A 184 15.10 10.66 -14.89
C ASN A 184 16.48 10.01 -14.71
N GLY A 185 16.91 9.19 -15.68
CA GLY A 185 18.20 8.50 -15.63
C GLY A 185 18.34 7.59 -14.40
N ILE A 186 17.29 6.83 -14.11
CA ILE A 186 17.24 5.82 -13.03
C ILE A 186 17.33 4.45 -13.72
N GLY A 187 18.20 3.57 -13.22
CA GLY A 187 18.25 2.19 -13.69
C GLY A 187 16.96 1.44 -13.35
N PHE A 188 16.65 0.37 -14.05
CA PHE A 188 15.56 -0.50 -13.66
C PHE A 188 15.90 -1.96 -13.93
N GLN A 189 15.43 -2.85 -13.07
CA GLN A 189 15.70 -4.28 -13.15
C GLN A 189 14.50 -5.09 -12.66
N GLU A 190 14.30 -6.26 -13.27
CA GLU A 190 13.36 -7.26 -12.81
C GLU A 190 14.13 -8.49 -12.32
N PHE A 191 13.73 -9.02 -11.17
CA PHE A 191 14.25 -10.28 -10.63
C PHE A 191 13.13 -11.29 -10.49
N ASP A 192 13.46 -12.56 -10.74
CA ASP A 192 12.52 -13.68 -10.61
C ASP A 192 12.31 -14.11 -9.15
N SER A 193 13.08 -13.58 -8.20
CA SER A 193 12.93 -13.80 -6.76
C SER A 193 13.55 -12.64 -5.98
N VAL A 194 12.96 -12.34 -4.81
CA VAL A 194 13.53 -11.41 -3.81
C VAL A 194 14.88 -11.89 -3.27
N ASP A 195 15.14 -13.20 -3.29
CA ASP A 195 16.40 -13.80 -2.81
C ASP A 195 17.61 -13.42 -3.68
N ASN A 196 17.35 -12.89 -4.88
CA ASN A 196 18.40 -12.39 -5.76
C ASN A 196 18.86 -10.96 -5.39
N LEU A 197 18.17 -10.31 -4.45
CA LEU A 197 18.59 -9.01 -3.91
C LEU A 197 19.73 -9.19 -2.91
N LYS A 198 20.60 -8.18 -2.85
CA LYS A 198 21.68 -8.14 -1.87
C LYS A 198 21.14 -7.64 -0.54
N GLU A 199 21.62 -8.21 0.55
CA GLU A 199 21.38 -7.67 1.89
C GLU A 199 22.07 -6.31 2.04
N TRP A 200 21.43 -5.41 2.79
CA TRP A 200 21.96 -4.09 3.14
C TRP A 200 21.67 -3.71 4.59
#